data_AF-A0A3D0VGH9-F1
#
_entry.id   AF-A0A3D0VGH9-F1
#
_cell.length_a   1.000
_cell.length_b   1.000
_cell.length_c   1.000
_cell.angle_alpha   90.00
_cell.angle_beta   90.00
_cell.angle_gamma   90.00
#
_symmetry.space_group_name_H-M   'P 1'
#
loop_
_entity.id
_entity.type
_entity.pdbx_description
1 polymer ?
#
loop_
_entity_poly.entity_id
_entity_poly.type
_entity_poly.pdbx_seq_one_letter_code
_entity_poly.pdbx_strand_id
1 'polypeptide(L)'
;PHHDIYSIEDLAQLIYDAKRANPTARVHVKLVSEVGIGTVAAGVTKAKADVVLVSGHDGGTGASPLNSLKHAGVPWELGLAETQQTLMLNGLRDRVVVQVDGQLKTGRDVV
;
A
#
# COMPACT_ATOMS: atom_id res chain seq x y z
N PRO A 1 14.96 6.03 0.90
CA PRO A 1 14.17 5.95 -0.35
C PRO A 1 14.75 4.85 -1.22
N HIS A 2 13.95 4.17 -2.05
CA HIS A 2 14.52 3.29 -3.07
C HIS A 2 15.14 4.17 -4.16
N HIS A 3 16.41 3.93 -4.50
CA HIS A 3 17.18 4.83 -5.36
C HIS A 3 16.78 4.80 -6.85
N ASP A 4 15.81 3.98 -7.21
CA ASP A 4 15.22 3.87 -8.54
C ASP A 4 13.71 4.18 -8.54
N ILE A 5 13.17 4.76 -7.44
CA ILE A 5 11.77 5.24 -7.35
C ILE A 5 11.79 6.69 -6.89
N TYR A 6 11.79 7.63 -7.84
CA TYR A 6 11.62 9.06 -7.56
C TYR A 6 10.26 9.59 -8.04
N SER A 7 9.58 8.86 -8.92
CA SER A 7 8.24 9.16 -9.39
C SER A 7 7.36 7.91 -9.52
N ILE A 8 6.10 8.10 -9.93
CA ILE A 8 5.17 6.98 -10.15
C ILE A 8 5.53 6.18 -11.42
N GLU A 9 6.13 6.83 -12.40
CA GLU A 9 6.64 6.20 -13.63
C GLU A 9 7.81 5.28 -13.31
N ASP A 10 8.69 5.70 -12.41
CA ASP A 10 9.80 4.88 -11.93
C ASP A 10 9.30 3.61 -11.22
N LEU A 11 8.28 3.75 -10.36
CA LEU A 11 7.63 2.59 -9.74
C LEU A 11 7.04 1.65 -10.79
N ALA A 12 6.40 2.19 -11.85
CA ALA A 12 5.87 1.39 -12.94
C ALA A 12 6.97 0.61 -13.68
N GLN A 13 8.14 1.23 -13.86
CA GLN A 13 9.31 0.56 -14.43
C GLN A 13 9.80 -0.57 -13.53
N LEU A 14 9.93 -0.34 -12.22
CA LEU A 14 10.33 -1.39 -11.28
C LEU A 14 9.32 -2.57 -11.23
N ILE A 15 8.02 -2.27 -11.26
CA ILE A 15 6.97 -3.31 -11.34
C ILE A 15 7.10 -4.09 -12.66
N TYR A 16 7.36 -3.40 -13.77
CA TYR A 16 7.59 -4.04 -15.06
C TYR A 16 8.80 -4.97 -15.01
N ASP A 17 9.92 -4.51 -14.46
CA ASP A 17 11.16 -5.29 -14.36
C ASP A 17 10.99 -6.51 -13.45
N ALA A 18 10.30 -6.36 -12.32
CA ALA A 18 9.97 -7.48 -11.43
C ALA A 18 9.11 -8.54 -12.12
N LYS A 19 8.08 -8.13 -12.88
CA LYS A 19 7.24 -9.04 -13.67
C LYS A 19 7.99 -9.65 -14.86
N ARG A 20 8.99 -8.97 -15.42
CA ARG A 20 9.86 -9.53 -16.46
C ARG A 20 10.82 -10.58 -15.91
N ALA A 21 11.36 -10.35 -14.72
CA ALA A 21 12.23 -11.30 -14.03
C ALA A 21 11.47 -12.55 -13.57
N ASN A 22 10.23 -12.39 -13.08
CA ASN A 22 9.36 -13.50 -12.70
C ASN A 22 7.91 -13.26 -13.16
N PRO A 23 7.51 -13.79 -14.34
CA PRO A 23 6.17 -13.59 -14.90
C PRO A 23 5.03 -14.19 -14.08
N THR A 24 5.32 -15.12 -13.17
CA THR A 24 4.31 -15.78 -12.34
C THR A 24 4.12 -15.11 -10.98
N ALA A 25 5.05 -14.23 -10.58
CA ALA A 25 4.99 -13.54 -9.31
C ALA A 25 3.97 -12.40 -9.35
N ARG A 26 3.29 -12.23 -8.21
CA ARG A 26 2.51 -11.03 -7.92
C ARG A 26 3.42 -9.97 -7.32
N VAL A 27 3.25 -8.72 -7.75
CA VAL A 27 3.96 -7.56 -7.24
C VAL A 27 3.06 -6.82 -6.26
N HIS A 28 3.49 -6.78 -5.01
CA HIS A 28 2.85 -6.04 -3.94
C HIS A 28 3.54 -4.69 -3.78
N VAL A 29 2.76 -3.63 -3.58
CA VAL A 29 3.25 -2.34 -3.13
C VAL A 29 2.67 -2.08 -1.74
N LYS A 30 3.54 -2.02 -0.74
CA LYS A 30 3.17 -1.71 0.65
C LYS A 30 3.24 -0.21 0.86
N LEU A 31 2.11 0.38 1.23
CA LEU A 31 1.94 1.78 1.59
C LEU A 31 1.58 1.87 3.07
N VAL A 32 2.08 2.90 3.75
CA VAL A 32 1.64 3.22 5.11
C VAL A 32 0.42 4.14 5.02
N SER A 33 -0.56 3.89 5.86
CA SER A 33 -1.77 4.70 5.99
C SER A 33 -1.40 6.15 6.35
N GLU A 34 -1.83 7.08 5.50
CA GLU A 34 -1.69 8.53 5.65
C GLU A 34 -2.78 9.22 4.81
N VAL A 35 -3.12 10.46 5.15
CA VAL A 35 -4.01 11.30 4.33
C VAL A 35 -3.45 11.43 2.91
N GLY A 36 -4.26 11.12 1.90
CA GLY A 36 -3.86 11.18 0.49
C GLY A 36 -3.34 9.85 -0.07
N ILE A 37 -3.29 8.78 0.73
CA ILE A 37 -2.94 7.43 0.29
C ILE A 37 -3.82 6.97 -0.89
N GLY A 38 -5.09 7.37 -0.96
CA GLY A 38 -5.99 6.96 -2.03
C GLY A 38 -5.50 7.40 -3.42
N THR A 39 -4.97 8.62 -3.51
CA THR A 39 -4.38 9.15 -4.75
C THR A 39 -3.14 8.35 -5.15
N VAL A 40 -2.28 8.02 -4.19
CA VAL A 40 -1.08 7.21 -4.42
C VAL A 40 -1.48 5.79 -4.86
N ALA A 41 -2.46 5.17 -4.20
CA ALA A 41 -2.96 3.85 -4.54
C ALA A 41 -3.56 3.77 -5.96
N ALA A 42 -4.23 4.84 -6.41
CA ALA A 42 -4.69 4.94 -7.80
C ALA A 42 -3.51 4.96 -8.80
N GLY A 43 -2.44 5.69 -8.48
CA GLY A 43 -1.19 5.68 -9.25
C GLY A 43 -0.56 4.29 -9.29
N VAL A 44 -0.40 3.65 -8.14
CA VAL A 44 0.14 2.29 -7.98
C VAL A 44 -0.65 1.27 -8.80
N THR A 45 -1.98 1.38 -8.82
CA THR A 45 -2.85 0.51 -9.60
C THR A 45 -2.66 0.73 -11.11
N LYS A 46 -2.51 1.98 -11.55
CA LYS A 46 -2.19 2.30 -12.96
C LYS A 46 -0.79 1.80 -13.36
N ALA A 47 0.15 1.77 -12.42
CA ALA A 47 1.49 1.20 -12.56
C ALA A 47 1.52 -0.35 -12.62
N LYS A 48 0.35 -1.01 -12.58
CA LYS A 48 0.16 -2.46 -12.74
C LYS A 48 0.66 -3.31 -11.56
N ALA A 49 0.65 -2.77 -10.35
CA ALA A 49 0.77 -3.58 -9.15
C ALA A 49 -0.42 -4.56 -9.04
N ASP A 50 -0.18 -5.77 -8.54
CA ASP A 50 -1.25 -6.76 -8.33
C ASP A 50 -1.93 -6.57 -6.96
N VAL A 51 -1.21 -5.96 -6.02
CA VAL A 51 -1.68 -5.70 -4.65
C VAL A 51 -1.24 -4.32 -4.16
N VAL A 52 -2.19 -3.61 -3.56
CA VAL A 52 -1.92 -2.48 -2.65
C VAL A 52 -2.13 -2.98 -1.23
N LEU A 53 -1.06 -3.04 -0.44
CA LEU A 53 -1.12 -3.35 0.99
C LEU A 53 -1.10 -2.04 1.78
N VAL A 54 -2.17 -1.77 2.53
CA VAL A 54 -2.29 -0.62 3.42
C VAL A 54 -1.86 -1.03 4.83
N SER A 55 -0.84 -0.38 5.38
CA SER A 55 -0.33 -0.65 6.73
C SER A 55 -0.70 0.45 7.71
N GLY A 56 -1.29 0.10 8.84
CA GLY A 56 -1.56 1.04 9.94
C GLY A 56 -0.29 1.54 10.66
N HIS A 57 -0.44 2.63 11.40
CA HIS A 57 0.62 3.17 12.28
C HIS A 57 1.05 2.22 13.40
N ASP A 58 0.26 1.18 13.67
CA ASP A 58 0.40 0.24 14.78
C ASP A 58 1.21 -1.01 14.42
N GLY A 59 1.78 -1.05 13.21
CA GLY A 59 2.69 -2.11 12.76
C GLY A 59 3.85 -2.39 13.72
N GLY A 60 4.25 -3.66 13.84
CA GLY A 60 5.41 -4.06 14.64
C GLY A 60 6.74 -3.77 13.94
N THR A 61 7.80 -3.56 14.72
CA THR A 61 9.19 -3.46 14.24
C THR A 61 10.14 -3.92 15.33
N GLY A 62 11.24 -4.58 14.94
CA GLY A 62 12.30 -4.98 15.88
C GLY A 62 13.20 -3.82 16.32
N ALA A 63 13.28 -2.75 15.52
CA ALA A 63 14.06 -1.56 15.84
C ALA A 63 13.51 -0.33 15.08
N SER A 64 13.10 0.70 15.81
CA SER A 64 12.66 1.98 15.23
C SER A 64 12.79 3.10 16.27
N PRO A 65 13.09 4.35 15.85
CA PRO A 65 13.04 5.49 16.75
C PRO A 65 11.69 5.59 17.45
N LEU A 66 11.71 5.90 18.75
CA LEU A 66 10.48 6.04 19.53
C LEU A 66 9.55 7.11 18.95
N ASN A 67 10.12 8.18 18.39
CA ASN A 67 9.36 9.24 17.73
C ASN A 67 8.52 8.70 16.57
N SER A 68 9.12 7.87 15.70
CA SER A 68 8.41 7.26 14.57
C SER A 68 7.32 6.31 15.03
N LEU A 69 7.60 5.49 16.06
CA LEU A 69 6.62 4.56 16.64
C LEU A 69 5.40 5.25 17.25
N LYS A 70 5.56 6.48 17.73
CA LYS A 70 4.50 7.19 18.46
C LYS A 70 3.79 8.24 17.60
N HIS A 71 4.39 8.68 16.51
CA HIS A 71 3.94 9.88 15.80
C HIS A 71 3.90 9.78 14.26
N ALA A 72 4.27 8.65 13.66
CA ALA A 72 4.22 8.47 12.20
C ALA A 72 3.06 7.55 11.77
N GLY A 73 2.37 7.94 10.70
CA GLY A 73 1.23 7.19 10.13
C GLY A 73 -0.11 7.47 10.83
N VAL A 74 -1.20 6.96 10.22
CA VAL A 74 -2.56 7.02 10.78
C VAL A 74 -3.18 5.61 10.85
N PRO A 75 -4.36 5.43 11.49
CA PRO A 75 -4.97 4.11 11.61
C PRO A 75 -5.27 3.50 10.24
N TRP A 76 -5.20 2.17 10.14
CA TRP A 76 -5.40 1.49 8.86
C TRP A 76 -6.84 1.62 8.37
N GLU A 77 -7.81 1.79 9.26
CA GLU A 77 -9.23 1.96 8.93
C GLU A 77 -9.45 3.16 8.01
N LEU A 78 -8.76 4.27 8.31
CA LEU A 78 -8.84 5.50 7.51
C LEU A 78 -8.20 5.32 6.14
N GLY A 79 -6.97 4.80 6.09
CA GLY A 79 -6.26 4.60 4.82
C GLY A 79 -6.88 3.53 3.94
N LEU A 80 -7.42 2.45 4.53
CA LEU A 80 -8.14 1.40 3.82
C LEU A 80 -9.43 1.95 3.21
N ALA A 81 -10.21 2.71 3.98
CA ALA A 81 -11.42 3.35 3.48
C ALA A 81 -11.13 4.37 2.36
N GLU A 82 -10.13 5.23 2.53
CA GLU A 82 -9.73 6.22 1.51
C GLU A 82 -9.24 5.56 0.21
N THR A 83 -8.43 4.50 0.34
CA THR A 83 -7.96 3.69 -0.78
C THR A 83 -9.12 3.05 -1.52
N GLN A 84 -10.02 2.37 -0.78
CA GLN A 84 -11.20 1.73 -1.34
C GLN A 84 -12.07 2.75 -2.09
N GLN A 85 -12.40 3.88 -1.47
CA GLN A 85 -13.22 4.93 -2.05
C GLN A 85 -12.59 5.50 -3.33
N THR A 86 -11.32 5.88 -3.26
CA THR A 86 -10.63 6.49 -4.41
C THR A 86 -10.54 5.52 -5.58
N LEU A 87 -10.21 4.26 -5.33
CA LEU A 87 -10.15 3.24 -6.39
C LEU A 87 -11.51 2.99 -7.02
N MET A 88 -12.60 2.98 -6.24
CA MET A 88 -13.96 2.84 -6.77
C MET A 88 -14.35 4.05 -7.63
N LEU A 89 -14.13 5.28 -7.14
CA LEU A 89 -14.45 6.52 -7.86
C LEU A 89 -13.71 6.63 -9.20
N ASN A 90 -12.53 6.03 -9.31
CA ASN A 90 -11.73 6.05 -10.53
C ASN A 90 -11.94 4.81 -11.43
N GLY A 91 -12.84 3.88 -11.07
CA GLY A 91 -13.05 2.64 -11.83
C GLY A 91 -11.78 1.76 -11.90
N LEU A 92 -10.99 1.75 -10.82
CA LEU A 92 -9.73 0.99 -10.74
C LEU A 92 -9.81 -0.18 -9.75
N ARG A 93 -10.88 -0.26 -8.94
CA ARG A 93 -10.93 -1.19 -7.80
C ARG A 93 -10.88 -2.66 -8.21
N ASP A 94 -11.41 -3.00 -9.36
CA ASP A 94 -11.40 -4.34 -9.94
C ASP A 94 -10.00 -4.79 -10.44
N ARG A 95 -9.07 -3.85 -10.64
CA ARG A 95 -7.75 -4.11 -11.21
C ARG A 95 -6.69 -4.54 -10.19
N VAL A 96 -6.99 -4.45 -8.90
CA VAL A 96 -6.01 -4.66 -7.82
C VAL A 96 -6.65 -5.33 -6.62
N VAL A 97 -5.89 -6.18 -5.93
CA VAL A 97 -6.29 -6.65 -4.60
C VAL A 97 -5.86 -5.62 -3.57
N VAL A 98 -6.77 -5.21 -2.71
CA VAL A 98 -6.45 -4.36 -1.55
C VAL A 98 -6.29 -5.27 -0.34
N GLN A 99 -5.18 -5.14 0.37
CA GLN A 99 -4.89 -5.84 1.62
C GLN A 99 -4.63 -4.83 2.73
N VAL A 100 -4.75 -5.28 3.98
CA VAL A 100 -4.48 -4.47 5.15
C VAL A 100 -3.69 -5.24 6.20
N ASP A 101 -2.77 -4.55 6.87
CA ASP A 101 -2.13 -5.00 8.11
C ASP A 101 -2.10 -3.87 9.16
N GLY A 102 -1.88 -4.24 10.41
CA GLY A 102 -1.98 -3.32 11.56
C GLY A 102 -2.56 -4.03 12.78
N GLN A 103 -1.73 -4.85 13.44
CA GLN A 103 -2.08 -5.55 14.70
C GLN A 103 -3.44 -6.28 14.72
N LEU A 104 -3.91 -6.81 13.58
CA LEU A 104 -5.12 -7.61 13.50
C LEU A 104 -4.97 -8.86 14.40
N LYS A 105 -5.74 -8.95 15.47
CA LYS A 105 -5.57 -9.95 16.53
C LYS A 105 -6.78 -10.84 16.71
N THR A 106 -7.94 -10.37 16.28
CA THR A 106 -9.22 -11.04 16.49
C THR A 106 -9.94 -11.25 15.16
N GLY A 107 -10.87 -12.21 15.14
CA GLY A 107 -11.74 -12.39 13.97
C GLY A 107 -12.61 -11.17 13.67
N ARG A 108 -12.92 -10.35 14.68
CA ARG A 108 -13.64 -9.08 14.50
C ARG A 108 -12.80 -8.05 13.75
N ASP A 109 -11.48 -8.05 13.91
CA ASP A 109 -10.61 -7.11 13.18
C ASP A 109 -10.55 -7.44 11.68
N VAL A 110 -10.90 -8.68 11.30
CA VAL A 110 -10.90 -9.16 9.92
C VAL A 110 -12.23 -8.91 9.20
N VAL A 111 -13.35 -8.83 9.93
CA VAL A 111 -14.73 -8.69 9.40
C VAL A 111 -15.17 -7.23 9.39
#